data_AF-A0A525I6Z2-F1
#
_entry.id   AF-A0A525I6Z2-F1
#
_cell.length_a   1.000
_cell.length_b   1.000
_cell.length_c   1.000
_cell.angle_alpha   90.00
_cell.angle_beta   90.00
_cell.angle_gamma   90.00
#
_symmetry.space_group_name_H-M   'P 1'
#
loop_
_entity.id
_entity.type
_entity.pdbx_description
1 polymer ?
#
loop_
_entity_poly.entity_id
_entity_poly.type
_entity_poly.pdbx_seq_one_letter_code
_entity_poly.pdbx_strand_id
1 'polypeptide(L)'
;MLYIPNGVEPPRDGASMATNHDAATAGDAGDLAQHESTYVAFIGLTEIAISHLLCTVLCLVVWGLEGHGFVALIGFILASVAAALGGATGLGWRAVAPIGVLLGLAAIVLK
;
A
#
# COMPACT_ATOMS: atom_id res chain seq x y z
N MET A 1 -33.82 27.42 -51.58
CA MET A 1 -32.94 26.42 -52.25
C MET A 1 -31.51 26.85 -51.95
N LEU A 2 -30.86 26.24 -50.95
CA LEU A 2 -29.55 26.65 -50.43
C LEU A 2 -28.46 25.88 -51.18
N TYR A 3 -27.53 26.58 -51.83
CA TYR A 3 -26.41 25.99 -52.56
C TYR A 3 -25.29 25.60 -51.58
N ILE A 4 -24.98 24.30 -51.48
CA ILE A 4 -23.86 23.76 -50.71
C ILE A 4 -22.71 23.51 -51.71
N PRO A 5 -21.57 24.21 -51.62
CA PRO A 5 -20.42 23.95 -52.48
C PRO A 5 -19.82 22.56 -52.19
N ASN A 6 -19.51 21.81 -53.25
CA ASN A 6 -18.86 20.50 -53.16
C ASN A 6 -17.47 20.65 -52.51
N GLY A 7 -17.32 20.13 -51.29
CA GLY A 7 -16.04 20.09 -50.57
C GLY A 7 -16.06 20.58 -49.13
N VAL A 8 -17.20 21.05 -48.61
CA VAL A 8 -17.33 21.39 -47.18
C VAL A 8 -18.11 20.27 -46.49
N GLU A 9 -17.39 19.33 -45.88
CA GLU A 9 -18.01 18.38 -44.95
C GLU A 9 -18.58 19.18 -43.75
N PRO A 10 -19.83 18.94 -43.33
CA PRO A 10 -20.36 19.56 -42.11
C PRO A 10 -19.50 19.15 -40.91
N PRO A 11 -19.38 20.01 -39.87
CA PRO A 11 -18.59 19.69 -38.68
C PRO A 11 -19.07 18.35 -38.11
N ARG A 12 -18.22 17.32 -38.22
CA ARG A 12 -18.46 16.02 -37.59
C ARG A 12 -18.16 16.20 -36.11
N ASP A 13 -19.16 16.63 -35.35
CA ASP A 13 -19.21 16.64 -33.88
C ASP A 13 -19.19 15.21 -33.30
N GLY A 14 -18.16 14.46 -33.65
CA GLY A 14 -17.93 13.07 -33.24
C GLY A 14 -16.48 12.65 -33.29
N ALA A 15 -15.62 13.34 -34.07
CA ALA A 15 -14.18 13.10 -34.06
C ALA A 15 -13.48 13.78 -32.87
N SER A 16 -13.98 14.94 -32.43
CA SER A 16 -13.38 15.73 -31.34
C SER A 16 -13.40 15.01 -29.98
N MET A 17 -14.39 14.15 -29.72
CA MET A 17 -14.45 13.38 -28.45
C MET A 17 -13.51 12.18 -28.42
N ALA A 18 -13.11 11.64 -29.58
CA ALA A 18 -12.29 10.43 -29.66
C ALA A 18 -10.79 10.73 -29.75
N THR A 19 -10.38 11.94 -30.14
CA THR A 19 -8.96 12.31 -30.34
C THR A 19 -8.43 13.36 -29.38
N ASN A 20 -9.26 13.94 -28.49
CA ASN A 20 -8.83 14.89 -27.46
C ASN A 20 -8.22 14.19 -26.23
N HIS A 21 -7.31 13.23 -26.43
CA HIS A 21 -6.49 12.67 -25.33
C HIS A 21 -5.58 13.75 -24.73
N ASP A 22 -5.19 14.73 -25.56
CA ASP A 22 -4.33 15.84 -25.17
C ASP A 22 -5.00 16.80 -24.17
N ALA A 23 -6.34 16.87 -24.17
CA ALA A 23 -7.10 17.66 -23.20
C ALA A 23 -7.18 16.99 -21.82
N ALA A 24 -7.08 15.66 -21.77
CA ALA A 24 -6.96 14.91 -20.51
C ALA A 24 -5.55 15.00 -19.93
N THR A 25 -4.52 15.17 -20.77
CA THR A 25 -3.11 15.28 -20.33
C THR A 25 -2.63 16.74 -20.14
N ALA A 26 -3.47 17.73 -20.44
CA ALA A 26 -3.11 19.15 -20.29
C ALA A 26 -2.90 19.60 -18.81
N GLY A 27 -3.33 18.81 -17.83
CA GLY A 27 -3.09 19.00 -16.38
C GLY A 27 -2.10 18.03 -15.75
N ASP A 28 -1.46 17.17 -16.55
CA ASP A 28 -0.94 15.85 -16.15
C ASP A 28 0.35 15.90 -15.30
N ALA A 29 1.19 16.92 -15.44
CA ALA A 29 2.46 16.96 -14.70
C ALA A 29 2.27 17.06 -13.17
N GLY A 30 1.24 17.79 -12.72
CA GLY A 30 0.90 17.91 -11.30
C GLY A 30 0.21 16.66 -10.76
N ASP A 31 -0.67 16.05 -11.56
CA ASP A 31 -1.39 14.81 -11.22
C ASP A 31 -0.42 13.63 -11.14
N LEU A 32 0.49 13.48 -12.12
CA LEU A 32 1.57 12.48 -12.11
C LEU A 32 2.48 12.61 -10.89
N ALA A 33 2.89 13.82 -10.52
CA ALA A 33 3.75 14.03 -9.34
C ALA A 33 3.03 13.63 -8.04
N GLN A 34 1.75 13.93 -7.92
CA GLN A 34 0.93 13.51 -6.78
C GLN A 34 0.67 11.99 -6.78
N HIS A 35 0.51 11.39 -7.96
CA HIS A 35 0.36 9.95 -8.14
C HIS A 35 1.60 9.19 -7.68
N GLU A 36 2.79 9.63 -8.09
CA GLU A 36 4.07 9.06 -7.67
C GLU A 36 4.27 9.18 -6.15
N SER A 37 3.98 10.35 -5.56
CA SER A 37 4.07 10.54 -4.11
C SER A 37 3.15 9.60 -3.34
N THR A 38 1.94 9.38 -3.84
CA THR A 38 0.97 8.46 -3.20
C THR A 38 1.41 7.01 -3.35
N TYR A 39 1.98 6.64 -4.50
CA TYR A 39 2.49 5.30 -4.75
C TYR A 39 3.65 4.94 -3.81
N VAL A 40 4.60 5.86 -3.61
CA VAL A 40 5.72 5.67 -2.66
C VAL A 40 5.19 5.50 -1.23
N ALA A 41 4.22 6.31 -0.82
CA ALA A 41 3.59 6.18 0.50
C ALA A 41 2.84 4.85 0.66
N PHE A 42 2.14 4.40 -0.39
CA PHE A 42 1.42 3.13 -0.41
C PHE A 42 2.37 1.93 -0.28
N ILE A 43 3.52 1.95 -0.96
CA ILE A 43 4.55 0.91 -0.82
C ILE A 43 5.04 0.84 0.62
N GLY A 44 5.42 1.99 1.20
CA GLY A 44 5.90 2.05 2.58
C GLY A 44 4.88 1.55 3.60
N LEU A 45 3.61 1.93 3.43
CA LEU A 45 2.52 1.44 4.27
C LEU A 45 2.34 -0.07 4.15
N THR A 46 2.34 -0.60 2.92
CA THR A 46 2.11 -2.02 2.64
C THR A 46 3.25 -2.89 3.17
N GLU A 47 4.49 -2.43 3.05
CA GLU A 47 5.67 -3.09 3.60
C GLU A 47 5.54 -3.29 5.13
N ILE A 48 5.18 -2.21 5.85
CA ILE A 48 5.00 -2.26 7.30
C ILE A 48 3.79 -3.13 7.66
N ALA A 49 2.67 -2.98 6.94
CA ALA A 49 1.45 -3.74 7.18
C ALA A 49 1.69 -5.25 7.05
N ILE A 50 2.36 -5.71 5.99
CA ILE A 50 2.67 -7.14 5.79
C ILE A 50 3.55 -7.66 6.93
N SER A 51 4.60 -6.93 7.31
CA SER A 51 5.49 -7.34 8.40
C SER A 51 4.75 -7.48 9.74
N HIS A 52 3.85 -6.54 10.03
CA HIS A 52 3.04 -6.56 11.25
C HIS A 52 2.02 -7.70 11.24
N LEU A 53 1.42 -8.00 10.08
CA LEU A 53 0.48 -9.09 9.90
C LEU A 53 1.13 -10.45 10.16
N LEU A 54 2.38 -10.65 9.69
CA LEU A 54 3.16 -11.86 9.99
C LEU A 54 3.45 -12.03 11.49
N CYS A 55 3.83 -10.94 12.18
CA CYS A 55 3.99 -10.96 13.64
C CYS A 55 2.69 -11.31 14.36
N THR A 56 1.56 -10.79 13.89
CA THR A 56 0.24 -11.07 14.47
C THR A 56 -0.13 -12.55 14.31
N VAL A 57 0.13 -13.14 13.15
CA VAL A 57 -0.07 -14.59 12.92
C VAL A 57 0.79 -15.42 13.86
N LEU A 58 2.07 -15.05 14.05
CA LEU A 58 2.96 -15.72 15.03
C LEU A 58 2.42 -15.61 16.46
N CYS A 59 1.91 -14.45 16.87
CA CYS A 59 1.26 -14.28 18.17
C CYS A 59 0.05 -15.21 18.32
N LEU A 60 -0.78 -15.37 17.30
CA LEU A 60 -1.92 -16.30 17.34
C LEU A 60 -1.47 -17.75 17.48
N VAL A 61 -0.36 -18.14 16.82
CA VAL A 61 0.24 -19.46 16.99
C VAL A 61 0.72 -19.67 18.44
N VAL A 62 1.42 -18.69 19.03
CA VAL A 62 1.88 -18.76 20.43
C VAL A 62 0.69 -18.78 21.41
N TRP A 63 -0.38 -18.05 21.11
CA TRP A 63 -1.59 -18.04 21.93
C TRP A 63 -2.29 -19.40 21.94
N GLY A 64 -2.23 -20.15 20.83
CA GLY A 64 -2.77 -21.50 20.73
C GLY A 64 -1.98 -22.56 21.49
N LEU A 65 -0.77 -22.25 22.00
CA LEU A 65 0.03 -23.16 22.83
C LEU A 65 -0.44 -23.09 24.30
N GLU A 66 -0.55 -24.25 24.96
CA GLU A 66 -1.05 -24.35 26.33
C GLU A 66 -0.28 -23.43 27.28
N GLY A 67 -0.98 -22.51 27.97
CA GLY A 67 -0.44 -21.71 29.08
C GLY A 67 0.36 -20.46 28.73
N HIS A 68 0.62 -20.15 27.45
CA HIS A 68 1.57 -19.10 27.06
C HIS A 68 0.96 -17.83 26.44
N GLY A 69 -0.36 -17.63 26.56
CA GLY A 69 -1.07 -16.45 26.03
C GLY A 69 -0.54 -15.09 26.52
N PHE A 70 0.04 -15.03 27.73
CA PHE A 70 0.67 -13.80 28.24
C PHE A 70 1.92 -13.39 27.44
N VAL A 71 2.73 -14.37 27.00
CA VAL A 71 3.91 -14.13 26.15
C VAL A 71 3.46 -13.64 24.76
N ALA A 72 2.38 -14.22 24.22
CA ALA A 72 1.79 -13.77 22.96
C ALA A 72 1.29 -12.32 23.03
N LEU A 73 0.67 -11.92 24.15
CA LEU A 73 0.19 -10.56 24.36
C LEU A 73 1.32 -9.53 24.39
N ILE A 74 2.41 -9.82 25.12
CA ILE A 74 3.59 -8.95 25.16
C ILE A 74 4.21 -8.83 23.77
N GLY A 75 4.36 -9.95 23.06
CA GLY A 75 4.90 -9.95 21.70
C GLY A 75 4.04 -9.15 20.71
N PHE A 76 2.71 -9.21 20.85
CA PHE A 76 1.78 -8.44 20.02
C PHE A 76 1.92 -6.93 20.25
N ILE A 77 2.02 -6.52 21.53
CA ILE A 77 2.22 -5.10 21.89
C ILE A 77 3.56 -4.61 21.33
N LEU A 78 4.64 -5.37 21.52
CA LEU A 78 5.96 -5.02 20.99
C LEU A 78 5.95 -4.92 19.46
N ALA A 79 5.31 -5.86 18.77
CA ALA A 79 5.17 -5.84 17.31
C ALA A 79 4.36 -4.63 16.81
N SER A 80 3.35 -4.20 17.57
CA SER A 80 2.54 -3.01 17.25
C SER A 80 3.35 -1.73 17.41
N VAL A 81 4.08 -1.60 18.52
CA VAL A 81 4.96 -0.44 18.76
C VAL A 81 6.06 -0.36 17.73
N ALA A 82 6.69 -1.48 17.37
CA ALA A 82 7.75 -1.49 16.38
C ALA A 82 7.26 -1.22 14.96
N ALA A 83 6.04 -1.67 14.59
CA ALA A 83 5.45 -1.31 13.31
C ALA A 83 5.16 0.20 13.24
N ALA A 84 4.63 0.79 14.31
CA ALA A 84 4.41 2.23 14.41
C ALA A 84 5.72 3.03 14.31
N LEU A 85 6.77 2.58 15.02
CA LEU A 85 8.09 3.19 14.95
C LEU A 85 8.76 3.00 13.59
N GLY A 86 8.62 1.83 12.96
CA GLY A 86 9.14 1.55 11.62
C GLY A 86 8.57 2.48 10.56
N GLY A 87 7.27 2.81 10.68
CA GLY A 87 6.61 3.82 9.84
C GLY A 87 7.08 5.24 10.11
N ALA A 88 7.21 5.63 11.38
CA ALA A 88 7.62 6.98 11.74
C ALA A 88 9.10 7.30 11.41
N THR A 89 9.97 6.29 11.44
CA THR A 89 11.43 6.45 11.29
C THR A 89 11.94 6.13 9.89
N GLY A 90 11.09 5.62 9.00
CA GLY A 90 11.51 5.14 7.67
C GLY A 90 12.37 3.87 7.72
N LEU A 91 12.48 3.20 8.87
CA LEU A 91 13.16 1.90 8.98
C LEU A 91 12.37 0.76 8.30
N GLY A 92 11.08 0.96 8.04
CA GLY A 92 10.22 0.00 7.35
C GLY A 92 10.15 -1.35 8.07
N TRP A 93 10.25 -2.44 7.32
CA TRP A 93 10.17 -3.82 7.85
C TRP A 93 11.30 -4.17 8.83
N ARG A 94 12.43 -3.45 8.80
CA ARG A 94 13.62 -3.75 9.61
C ARG A 94 13.38 -3.55 11.10
N ALA A 95 12.47 -2.64 11.47
CA ALA A 95 12.07 -2.44 12.86
C ALA A 95 11.26 -3.63 13.41
N VAL A 96 10.51 -4.31 12.54
CA VAL A 96 9.60 -5.41 12.90
C VAL A 96 10.30 -6.77 12.83
N ALA A 97 11.28 -6.93 11.94
CA ALA A 97 12.04 -8.17 11.74
C ALA A 97 12.57 -8.85 13.03
N PRO A 98 13.27 -8.17 13.95
CA PRO A 98 13.80 -8.83 15.15
C PRO A 98 12.68 -9.35 16.07
N ILE A 99 11.53 -8.68 16.11
CA ILE A 99 10.38 -9.11 16.93
C ILE A 99 9.73 -10.36 16.34
N GLY A 100 9.59 -10.41 15.01
CA GLY A 100 9.13 -11.62 14.32
C GLY A 100 10.05 -12.81 14.57
N VAL A 101 11.36 -12.61 14.57
CA VAL A 101 12.35 -13.66 14.90
C VAL A 101 12.21 -14.11 16.35
N LEU A 102 12.09 -13.19 17.31
CA LEU A 102 11.92 -13.53 18.72
C LEU A 102 10.62 -14.30 18.98
N LEU A 103 9.51 -13.90 18.34
CA LEU A 103 8.24 -14.61 18.41
C LEU A 103 8.31 -16.01 17.80
N GLY A 104 8.96 -16.15 16.63
CA GLY A 104 9.19 -17.45 15.99
C GLY A 104 10.06 -18.36 16.86
N LEU A 105 11.10 -17.83 17.50
CA LEU A 105 11.94 -18.59 18.42
C LEU A 105 11.15 -19.02 19.66
N ALA A 106 10.35 -18.11 20.24
CA ALA A 106 9.48 -18.40 21.37
C ALA A 106 8.48 -19.52 21.04
N ALA A 107 7.88 -19.52 19.85
CA ALA A 107 6.98 -20.58 19.41
C ALA A 107 7.66 -21.96 19.26
N ILE A 108 8.97 -22.00 18.96
CA ILE A 108 9.75 -23.25 18.88
C ILE A 108 10.16 -23.75 20.27
N VAL A 109 10.56 -22.84 21.16
CA VAL A 109 11.07 -23.17 22.50
C VAL A 109 9.95 -23.51 23.49
N LEU A 110 8.82 -22.82 23.42
CA LEU A 110 7.67 -22.98 24.33
C LEU A 110 6.73 -24.13 23.92
N LYS A 111 7.27 -25.15 23.24
CA LYS A 111 6.53 -26.27 22.69
C LYS A 111 6.23 -27.35 23.74
#